data_AF-A0A843H3R8-F1
#
_entry.id   AF-A0A843H3R8-F1
#
_cell.length_a   1.000
_cell.length_b   1.000
_cell.length_c   1.000
_cell.angle_alpha   90.00
_cell.angle_beta   90.00
_cell.angle_gamma   90.00
#
_symmetry.space_group_name_H-M   'P 1'
#
loop_
_entity.id
_entity.type
_entity.pdbx_description
1 polymer ?
#
loop_
_entity_poly.entity_id
_entity_poly.type
_entity_poly.pdbx_seq_one_letter_code
_entity_poly.pdbx_strand_id
1 'polypeptide(L)'
;MKTSTNNKSDLKEVFALWETKKGDTVYYTGKTSDDKPIRLVAFVNTTKKNPNQPDINVYEQKEKGEDKPQVASLWQNKSKAGKAYFGGQDNENKKLVGFFNEDTKDGKYPSIRVYYSENK
;
A
#
# COMPACT_ATOMS: atom_id res chain seq x y z
N MET A 1 30.73 -13.78 16.30
CA MET A 1 30.46 -12.61 15.44
C MET A 1 29.16 -12.84 14.70
N LYS A 2 28.16 -11.97 14.87
CA LYS A 2 26.91 -12.04 14.08
C LYS A 2 27.17 -11.35 12.74
N THR A 3 27.19 -12.10 11.65
CA THR A 3 27.16 -11.56 10.29
C THR A 3 25.78 -11.00 10.05
N SER A 4 25.63 -9.69 10.22
CA SER A 4 24.47 -8.96 9.72
C SER A 4 24.50 -9.04 8.20
N THR A 5 23.82 -10.02 7.63
CA THR A 5 23.55 -10.07 6.19
C THR A 5 22.64 -8.88 5.87
N ASN A 6 23.24 -7.76 5.45
CA ASN A 6 22.53 -6.68 4.79
C ASN A 6 22.00 -7.24 3.46
N ASN A 7 20.88 -7.97 3.52
CA ASN A 7 20.03 -8.19 2.36
C ASN A 7 19.51 -6.82 1.96
N LYS A 8 20.22 -6.13 1.04
CA LYS A 8 19.58 -5.10 0.21
C LYS A 8 18.47 -5.83 -0.53
N SER A 9 17.26 -5.65 -0.06
CA SER A 9 16.09 -6.10 -0.79
C SER A 9 16.04 -5.28 -2.08
N ASP A 10 16.10 -5.93 -3.24
CA ASP A 10 15.98 -5.29 -4.57
C ASP A 10 14.57 -4.73 -4.84
N LEU A 11 13.72 -4.70 -3.81
CA LEU A 11 12.37 -4.17 -3.90
C LEU A 11 12.41 -2.65 -4.03
N LYS A 12 12.00 -2.16 -5.21
CA LYS A 12 11.75 -0.73 -5.43
C LYS A 12 10.41 -0.34 -4.79
N GLU A 13 10.45 0.59 -3.84
CA GLU A 13 9.24 1.17 -3.24
C GLU A 13 8.47 1.95 -4.30
N VAL A 14 7.16 1.71 -4.39
CA VAL A 14 6.25 2.36 -5.35
C VAL A 14 5.52 3.50 -4.67
N PHE A 15 4.95 3.23 -3.50
CA PHE A 15 4.28 4.24 -2.69
C PHE A 15 4.19 3.79 -1.23
N ALA A 16 3.88 4.75 -0.38
CA ALA A 16 3.63 4.53 1.03
C ALA A 16 2.27 5.11 1.43
N LEU A 17 1.58 4.43 2.35
CA LEU A 17 0.26 4.79 2.86
C LEU A 17 0.32 4.97 4.38
N TRP A 18 -0.21 6.08 4.88
CA TRP A 18 -0.39 6.41 6.29
C TRP A 18 -1.86 6.29 6.65
N GLU A 19 -2.15 5.59 7.75
CA GLU A 19 -3.49 5.55 8.30
C GLU A 19 -3.92 6.96 8.73
N THR A 20 -5.09 7.37 8.27
CA THR A 20 -5.70 8.65 8.60
C THR A 20 -7.10 8.38 9.15
N LYS A 21 -7.44 9.07 10.24
CA LYS A 21 -8.76 8.94 10.89
C LYS A 21 -9.52 10.24 10.76
N LYS A 22 -10.76 10.18 10.30
CA LYS A 22 -11.69 11.32 10.28
C LYS A 22 -13.03 10.87 10.86
N GLY A 23 -13.28 11.24 12.12
CA GLY A 23 -14.35 10.64 12.91
C GLY A 23 -14.11 9.15 13.08
N ASP A 24 -15.14 8.34 12.89
CA ASP A 24 -15.07 6.87 12.96
C ASP A 24 -14.54 6.22 11.68
N THR A 25 -14.31 6.99 10.61
CA THR A 25 -13.83 6.47 9.33
C THR A 25 -12.32 6.41 9.30
N VAL A 26 -11.79 5.20 9.10
CA VAL A 26 -10.37 4.96 8.79
C VAL A 26 -10.20 4.93 7.27
N TYR A 27 -9.27 5.73 6.78
CA TYR A 27 -8.81 5.70 5.38
C TYR A 27 -7.30 5.88 5.36
N TYR A 28 -6.68 5.76 4.19
CA TYR A 28 -5.26 6.01 4.07
C TYR A 28 -5.00 7.20 3.16
N THR A 29 -3.97 7.98 3.50
CA THR A 29 -3.37 8.96 2.60
C THR A 29 -1.97 8.51 2.28
N GLY A 30 -1.45 8.90 1.12
CA GLY A 30 -0.16 8.39 0.67
C GLY A 30 0.56 9.29 -0.29
N LYS A 31 1.73 8.84 -0.70
CA LYS A 31 2.46 9.41 -1.82
C LYS A 31 3.26 8.34 -2.55
N THR A 32 3.45 8.53 -3.86
CA THR A 32 4.42 7.72 -4.60
C THR A 32 5.84 8.02 -4.14
N SER A 33 6.73 7.06 -4.35
CA SER A 33 8.14 7.15 -3.94
C SER A 33 9.04 7.71 -5.04
N ASP A 34 8.47 8.25 -6.13
CA ASP A 34 9.19 8.89 -7.23
C ASP A 34 9.73 10.28 -6.86
N ASP A 35 10.65 10.80 -7.67
CA ASP A 35 11.26 12.13 -7.49
C ASP A 35 10.23 13.28 -7.45
N LYS A 36 9.11 13.10 -8.16
CA LYS A 36 7.95 14.00 -8.13
C LYS A 36 6.77 13.25 -7.52
N PRO A 37 6.66 13.21 -6.18
CA PRO A 37 5.69 12.37 -5.50
C PRO A 37 4.26 12.85 -5.77
N ILE A 38 3.39 11.95 -6.22
CA ILE A 38 1.96 12.21 -6.39
C ILE A 38 1.25 11.87 -5.09
N ARG A 39 0.29 12.71 -4.66
CA ARG A 39 -0.54 12.43 -3.48
C ARG A 39 -1.56 11.36 -3.78
N LEU A 40 -1.77 10.46 -2.82
CA LEU A 40 -2.68 9.33 -2.94
C LEU A 40 -3.73 9.37 -1.84
N VAL A 41 -4.90 8.81 -2.14
CA VAL A 41 -5.91 8.43 -1.17
C VAL A 41 -6.27 6.97 -1.38
N ALA A 42 -6.36 6.20 -0.31
CA ALA A 42 -6.79 4.82 -0.38
C ALA A 42 -7.97 4.55 0.54
N PHE A 43 -8.93 3.79 0.01
CA PHE A 43 -10.17 3.45 0.69
C PHE A 43 -10.21 1.95 0.96
N VAL A 44 -10.53 1.61 2.21
CA VAL A 44 -10.76 0.22 2.63
C VAL A 44 -12.16 -0.19 2.18
N ASN A 45 -12.26 -1.34 1.53
CA ASN A 45 -13.54 -1.94 1.17
C ASN A 45 -14.13 -2.69 2.36
N THR A 46 -14.81 -1.97 3.24
CA THR A 46 -15.45 -2.55 4.44
C THR A 46 -16.68 -3.40 4.12
N THR A 47 -17.21 -3.30 2.90
CA THR A 47 -18.43 -4.02 2.46
C THR A 47 -18.14 -5.14 1.47
N LYS A 48 -16.89 -5.64 1.42
CA LYS A 48 -16.47 -6.70 0.51
C LYS A 48 -17.39 -7.92 0.62
N LYS A 49 -18.03 -8.29 -0.49
CA LYS A 49 -18.95 -9.45 -0.58
C LYS A 49 -18.32 -10.64 -1.32
N ASN A 50 -17.23 -10.41 -2.05
CA ASN A 50 -16.56 -11.40 -2.88
C ASN A 50 -15.05 -11.37 -2.60
N PRO A 51 -14.37 -12.52 -2.41
CA PRO A 51 -12.93 -12.59 -2.23
C PRO A 51 -12.12 -11.92 -3.36
N ASN A 52 -12.63 -11.88 -4.59
CA ASN A 52 -11.98 -11.26 -5.74
C ASN A 52 -11.98 -9.72 -5.69
N GLN A 53 -12.80 -9.10 -4.83
CA GLN A 53 -12.75 -7.64 -4.65
C GLN A 53 -11.52 -7.25 -3.81
N PRO A 54 -10.82 -6.16 -4.17
CA PRO A 54 -9.70 -5.68 -3.38
C PRO A 54 -10.16 -5.20 -2.00
N ASP A 55 -9.28 -5.36 -1.03
CA ASP A 55 -9.47 -4.89 0.34
C ASP A 55 -9.15 -3.39 0.43
N ILE A 56 -8.21 -2.90 -0.38
CA ILE A 56 -7.87 -1.48 -0.49
C ILE A 56 -7.76 -1.09 -1.97
N ASN A 57 -8.45 -0.02 -2.36
CA ASN A 57 -8.23 0.66 -3.64
C ASN A 57 -7.48 1.96 -3.41
N VAL A 58 -6.45 2.21 -4.21
CA VAL A 58 -5.58 3.39 -4.14
C VAL A 58 -5.81 4.26 -5.37
N TYR A 59 -6.01 5.55 -5.17
CA TYR A 59 -6.29 6.53 -6.21
C TYR A 59 -5.36 7.74 -6.10
N GLU A 60 -5.10 8.42 -7.21
CA GLU A 60 -4.50 9.74 -7.17
C GLU A 60 -5.44 10.74 -6.50
N GLN A 61 -4.89 11.58 -5.64
CA GLN A 61 -5.63 12.69 -5.05
C GLN A 61 -5.57 13.89 -6.01
N LYS A 62 -6.68 14.11 -6.74
CA LYS A 62 -6.91 15.27 -7.60
C LYS A 62 -7.77 16.35 -6.95
N GLU A 63 -7.91 17.48 -7.63
CA GLU A 63 -8.80 18.56 -7.21
C GLU A 63 -10.26 18.13 -7.23
N LYS A 64 -11.11 18.89 -6.51
CA LYS A 64 -12.52 18.55 -6.36
C LYS A 64 -13.23 18.72 -7.70
N GLY A 65 -13.83 17.63 -8.20
CA GLY A 65 -14.57 17.61 -9.46
C GLY A 65 -13.80 16.95 -10.61
N GLU A 66 -12.53 16.62 -10.40
CA GLU A 66 -11.74 15.83 -11.36
C GLU A 66 -11.88 14.33 -11.09
N ASP A 67 -11.77 13.53 -12.16
CA ASP A 67 -11.68 12.09 -12.07
C ASP A 67 -10.39 11.68 -11.34
N LYS A 68 -10.53 10.76 -10.38
CA LYS A 68 -9.41 10.23 -9.62
C LYS A 68 -8.98 8.90 -10.25
N PRO A 69 -7.92 8.86 -11.06
CA PRO A 69 -7.48 7.61 -11.65
C PRO A 69 -7.05 6.65 -10.55
N GLN A 70 -7.41 5.39 -10.73
CA GLN A 70 -6.97 4.32 -9.85
C GLN A 70 -5.49 4.01 -10.12
N VAL A 71 -4.71 3.93 -9.06
CA VAL A 71 -3.27 3.64 -9.09
C VAL A 71 -3.00 2.18 -8.79
N ALA A 72 -3.71 1.60 -7.82
CA ALA A 72 -3.51 0.22 -7.42
C ALA A 72 -4.74 -0.41 -6.77
N SER A 73 -4.80 -1.74 -6.83
CA SER A 73 -5.69 -2.61 -6.06
C SER A 73 -4.86 -3.49 -5.15
N LEU A 74 -5.21 -3.58 -3.87
CA LEU A 74 -4.51 -4.40 -2.88
C LEU A 74 -5.47 -5.38 -2.19
N TRP A 75 -5.03 -6.62 -2.03
CA TRP A 75 -5.70 -7.70 -1.32
C TRP A 75 -4.87 -8.14 -0.12
N GLN A 76 -5.50 -8.20 1.05
CA GLN A 76 -4.86 -8.70 2.24
C GLN A 76 -4.71 -10.22 2.16
N ASN A 77 -3.49 -10.69 2.38
CA ASN A 77 -3.09 -12.08 2.34
C ASN A 77 -2.37 -12.46 3.63
N LYS A 78 -2.18 -13.76 3.83
CA LYS A 78 -1.43 -14.32 4.96
C LYS A 78 -0.32 -15.23 4.44
N SER A 79 0.92 -14.95 4.84
CA SER A 79 2.08 -15.78 4.50
C SER A 79 1.99 -17.15 5.17
N LYS A 80 2.82 -18.12 4.73
CA LYS A 80 2.94 -19.44 5.37
C LYS A 80 3.29 -19.36 6.86
N ALA A 81 4.06 -18.33 7.25
CA ALA A 81 4.42 -18.06 8.65
C ALA A 81 3.32 -17.33 9.45
N GLY A 82 2.15 -17.12 8.85
CA GLY A 82 1.01 -16.48 9.49
C GLY A 82 1.03 -14.95 9.52
N LYS A 83 2.06 -14.30 8.95
CA LYS A 83 2.15 -12.83 8.87
C LYS A 83 1.26 -12.27 7.76
N ALA A 84 0.49 -11.23 8.07
CA ALA A 84 -0.34 -10.52 7.10
C ALA A 84 0.53 -9.66 6.17
N TYR A 85 0.13 -9.56 4.91
CA TYR A 85 0.72 -8.69 3.90
C TYR A 85 -0.33 -8.33 2.85
N PHE A 86 -0.04 -7.39 1.97
CA PHE A 86 -0.88 -7.09 0.81
C PHE A 86 -0.24 -7.64 -0.45
N GLY A 87 -0.99 -8.40 -1.23
CA GLY A 87 -0.68 -8.65 -2.64
C GLY A 87 -1.49 -7.67 -3.49
N GLY A 88 -0.95 -7.18 -4.59
CA GLY A 88 -1.68 -6.19 -5.39
C GLY A 88 -1.24 -6.12 -6.83
N GLN A 89 -1.90 -5.23 -7.56
CA GLN A 89 -1.57 -4.88 -8.93
C GLN A 89 -1.71 -3.36 -9.10
N ASP A 90 -0.82 -2.76 -9.88
CA ASP A 90 -1.00 -1.39 -10.36
C ASP A 90 -1.98 -1.34 -11.55
N ASN A 91 -2.21 -0.14 -12.07
CA ASN A 91 -3.05 0.09 -13.25
C ASN A 91 -2.48 -0.47 -14.56
N GLU A 92 -1.20 -0.85 -14.60
CA GLU A 92 -0.53 -1.52 -15.71
C GLU A 92 -0.47 -3.06 -15.53
N ASN A 93 -1.13 -3.59 -14.49
CA ASN A 93 -1.12 -5.00 -14.09
C ASN A 93 0.23 -5.54 -13.59
N LYS A 94 1.17 -4.66 -13.22
CA LYS A 94 2.41 -5.09 -12.54
C LYS A 94 2.10 -5.51 -11.12
N LYS A 95 2.73 -6.60 -10.69
CA LYS A 95 2.51 -7.16 -9.35
C LYS A 95 3.13 -6.28 -8.28
N LEU A 96 2.37 -6.08 -7.22
CA LEU A 96 2.76 -5.32 -6.05
C LEU A 96 2.76 -6.21 -4.81
N VAL A 97 3.65 -5.88 -3.87
CA VAL A 97 3.64 -6.44 -2.52
C VAL A 97 3.70 -5.31 -1.51
N GLY A 98 2.78 -5.32 -0.55
CA GLY A 98 2.69 -4.35 0.52
C GLY A 98 2.93 -4.98 1.89
N PHE A 99 3.72 -4.31 2.72
CA PHE A 99 3.99 -4.77 4.08
C PHE A 99 3.44 -3.77 5.10
N PHE A 100 2.81 -4.31 6.14
CA PHE A 100 2.48 -3.52 7.32
C PHE A 100 3.76 -3.12 8.04
N ASN A 101 3.78 -1.87 8.49
CA ASN A 101 4.81 -1.36 9.36
C ASN A 101 4.21 -1.20 10.75
N GLU A 102 4.68 -1.98 11.70
CA GLU A 102 4.19 -1.98 13.08
C GLU A 102 4.72 -0.78 13.89
N ASP A 103 5.73 -0.07 13.39
CA ASP A 103 6.37 1.06 14.07
C ASP A 103 5.69 2.42 13.80
N THR A 104 4.40 2.46 13.48
CA THR A 104 3.63 3.67 13.12
C THR A 104 3.33 4.59 14.31
N LYS A 105 4.35 4.98 15.08
CA LYS A 105 4.21 5.89 16.22
C LYS A 105 3.74 7.28 15.74
N ASP A 106 2.58 7.70 16.21
CA ASP A 106 1.98 9.03 15.97
C ASP A 106 1.92 9.46 14.50
N GLY A 107 1.75 8.52 13.57
CA GLY A 107 1.71 8.81 12.13
C GLY A 107 3.06 9.19 11.51
N LYS A 108 4.17 9.11 12.27
CA LYS A 108 5.52 9.42 11.78
C LYS A 108 5.98 8.48 10.67
N TYR A 109 5.54 7.23 10.71
CA TYR A 109 5.93 6.20 9.76
C TYR A 109 4.72 5.71 8.97
N PRO A 110 4.89 5.35 7.69
CA PRO A 110 3.78 4.83 6.89
C PRO A 110 3.34 3.49 7.46
N SER A 111 2.03 3.26 7.48
CA SER A 111 1.39 2.02 7.93
C SER A 111 1.56 0.89 6.93
N ILE A 112 1.56 1.22 5.65
CA ILE A 112 1.76 0.25 4.57
C ILE A 112 2.81 0.82 3.62
N ARG A 113 3.84 0.04 3.32
CA ARG A 113 4.79 0.34 2.25
C ARG A 113 4.61 -0.67 1.14
N VAL A 114 4.47 -0.19 -0.10
CA VAL A 114 4.18 -1.02 -1.27
C VAL A 114 5.36 -0.97 -2.22
N TYR A 115 5.73 -2.13 -2.74
CA TYR A 115 6.88 -2.36 -3.59
C TYR A 115 6.47 -3.10 -4.86
N TYR A 116 7.21 -2.92 -5.95
CA TYR A 116 7.12 -3.84 -7.08
C TYR A 116 7.65 -5.19 -6.66
N SER A 117 6.89 -6.24 -6.96
CA SER A 117 7.41 -7.60 -6.89
C SER A 117 7.98 -7.93 -8.26
N GLU A 118 9.30 -7.97 -8.38
CA GLU A 118 9.91 -8.58 -9.57
C GLU A 118 9.52 -10.06 -9.59
N ASN A 119 8.94 -10.52 -10.70
CA ASN A 119 8.79 -11.95 -10.93
C ASN A 119 10.21 -12.53 -11.02
N LYS A 120 10.59 -13.37 -10.05
CA LYS A 120 11.63 -14.35 -10.28
C LYS A 120 11.08 -15.52 -11.07
#